data_AF-G9WXW3-F1
#
_entry.id   AF-G9WXW3-F1
#
_cell.length_a   1.000
_cell.length_b   1.000
_cell.length_c   1.000
_cell.angle_alpha   90.00
_cell.angle_beta   90.00
_cell.angle_gamma   90.00
#
_symmetry.space_group_name_H-M   'P 1'
#
loop_
_entity.id
_entity.type
_entity.pdbx_description
1 polymer ?
#
loop_
_entity_poly.entity_id
_entity_poly.type
_entity_poly.pdbx_seq_one_letter_code
_entity_poly.pdbx_strand_id
1 'polypeptide(L)'
;MKVFNTDLDNTLIYSYKKDIGENKKNVEIYNGRQISFITDKTYHLLKKLNEKLLIVPTTTRTEEQYKRIDLDIGQLKYALVCNGSILLIDGQEDEMWYNTSLSLIENSKNELEKSLTYLQNDNRRNFELRFIKNLFVFTKCENSQNVVNDLKNILDTSKVDVFNNKEKLYVIPKNLSKGNALLRFKQYLDSISDNKKIFISAGDSEFDISMFDKTDISIAPQELSKIHKIPKNTILIDNFSLFSETMLEKIESMLDNQFHTKQAYDKNAKLNVFLF
;
A
#
# COMPACT_ATOMS: atom_id res chain seq x y z
N MET A 1 -6.81 -6.65 -18.01
CA MET A 1 -5.59 -6.60 -17.17
C MET A 1 -5.99 -6.77 -15.71
N LYS A 2 -5.11 -7.33 -14.87
CA LYS A 2 -5.32 -7.42 -13.41
C LYS A 2 -4.21 -6.64 -12.71
N VAL A 3 -4.59 -5.77 -11.80
CA VAL A 3 -3.68 -4.86 -11.11
C VAL A 3 -3.72 -5.20 -9.63
N PHE A 4 -2.55 -5.41 -9.03
CA PHE A 4 -2.43 -5.71 -7.61
C PHE A 4 -1.73 -4.58 -6.88
N ASN A 5 -2.52 -3.79 -6.14
CA ASN A 5 -2.05 -2.68 -5.33
C ASN A 5 -1.76 -3.14 -3.91
N THR A 6 -0.50 -3.21 -3.52
CA THR A 6 -0.09 -3.82 -2.25
C THR A 6 0.64 -2.83 -1.38
N ASP A 7 0.28 -2.74 -0.10
CA ASP A 7 1.21 -2.19 0.88
C ASP A 7 2.47 -3.08 0.99
N LEU A 8 3.52 -2.53 1.59
CA LEU A 8 4.80 -3.21 1.76
C LEU A 8 5.02 -3.64 3.21
N ASP A 9 5.15 -2.70 4.14
CA ASP A 9 5.61 -2.98 5.51
C ASP A 9 4.53 -3.71 6.31
N ASN A 10 4.82 -4.93 6.77
CA ASN A 10 3.88 -5.87 7.40
C ASN A 10 2.82 -6.48 6.49
N THR A 11 2.79 -6.09 5.21
CA THR A 11 1.95 -6.69 4.18
C THR A 11 2.72 -7.69 3.31
N LEU A 12 3.81 -7.25 2.67
CA LEU A 12 4.71 -8.09 1.88
C LEU A 12 6.07 -8.29 2.53
N ILE A 13 6.65 -7.23 3.09
CA ILE A 13 7.98 -7.22 3.68
C ILE A 13 7.90 -7.02 5.19
N TYR A 14 8.83 -7.64 5.92
CA TYR A 14 8.84 -7.59 7.37
C TYR A 14 10.20 -7.13 7.88
N SER A 15 10.21 -6.25 8.88
CA SER A 15 11.48 -5.80 9.47
C SER A 15 12.18 -6.95 10.20
N TYR A 16 13.50 -6.84 10.38
CA TYR A 16 14.31 -7.78 11.20
C TYR A 16 13.78 -8.02 12.63
N LYS A 17 12.92 -7.11 13.16
CA LYS A 17 12.31 -7.25 14.49
C LYS A 17 11.13 -8.21 14.54
N LYS A 18 10.59 -8.63 13.38
CA LYS A 18 9.49 -9.58 13.29
C LYS A 18 10.05 -10.93 12.90
N ASP A 19 9.78 -11.93 13.73
CA ASP A 19 10.10 -13.30 13.39
C ASP A 19 9.14 -13.80 12.30
N ILE A 20 9.72 -14.28 11.21
CA ILE A 20 9.01 -14.85 10.05
C ILE A 20 9.58 -16.23 9.69
N GLY A 21 10.32 -16.85 10.62
CA GLY A 21 11.03 -18.11 10.41
C GLY A 21 12.48 -17.95 9.93
N GLU A 22 13.14 -19.09 9.80
CA GLU A 22 14.57 -19.19 9.44
C GLU A 22 14.80 -19.03 7.92
N ASN A 23 13.89 -19.56 7.10
CA ASN A 23 13.95 -19.50 5.64
C ASN A 23 13.43 -18.18 5.11
N LYS A 24 14.28 -17.15 5.20
CA LYS A 24 13.97 -15.79 4.76
C LYS A 24 15.07 -15.19 3.91
N LYS A 25 14.65 -14.36 2.96
CA LYS A 25 15.50 -13.59 2.07
C LYS A 25 15.50 -12.12 2.48
N ASN A 26 16.68 -11.53 2.58
CA ASN A 26 16.80 -10.09 2.73
C ASN A 26 16.41 -9.40 1.42
N VAL A 27 15.61 -8.34 1.52
CA VAL A 27 15.15 -7.55 0.37
C VAL A 27 15.43 -6.07 0.54
N GLU A 28 16.10 -5.66 1.62
CA GLU A 28 16.42 -4.26 1.87
C GLU A 28 17.67 -4.13 2.74
N ILE A 29 18.64 -3.36 2.26
CA ILE A 29 19.86 -3.01 2.98
C ILE A 29 19.86 -1.51 3.27
N TYR A 30 20.18 -1.14 4.51
CA TYR A 30 20.39 0.24 4.91
C TYR A 30 21.64 0.37 5.77
N ASN A 31 22.57 1.23 5.35
CA ASN A 31 23.87 1.44 6.01
C ASN A 31 24.59 0.12 6.32
N GLY A 32 24.64 -0.77 5.33
CA GLY A 32 25.29 -2.09 5.44
C GLY A 32 24.53 -3.12 6.29
N ARG A 33 23.33 -2.79 6.80
CA ARG A 33 22.52 -3.70 7.61
C ARG A 33 21.31 -4.20 6.83
N GLN A 34 21.05 -5.50 6.95
CA GLN A 34 19.82 -6.11 6.46
C GLN A 34 18.66 -5.69 7.37
N ILE A 35 17.66 -4.99 6.82
CA ILE A 35 16.59 -4.42 7.65
C ILE A 35 15.19 -4.95 7.34
N SER A 36 14.96 -5.47 6.13
CA SER A 36 13.67 -6.05 5.74
C SER A 36 13.84 -7.38 5.03
N PHE A 37 12.86 -8.26 5.21
CA PHE A 37 12.89 -9.65 4.79
C PHE A 37 11.54 -10.09 4.23
N ILE A 38 11.58 -11.08 3.34
CA ILE A 38 10.43 -11.89 2.91
C ILE A 38 10.77 -13.37 3.13
N THR A 39 9.77 -14.24 3.23
CA THR A 39 10.00 -15.69 3.23
C THR A 39 10.31 -16.19 1.82
N ASP A 40 10.97 -17.34 1.71
CA ASP A 40 11.20 -17.98 0.40
C ASP A 40 9.89 -18.28 -0.34
N LYS A 41 8.85 -18.68 0.40
CA LYS A 41 7.52 -18.92 -0.17
C LYS A 41 6.90 -17.63 -0.72
N THR A 42 7.00 -16.53 0.03
CA THR A 42 6.56 -15.20 -0.43
C THR A 42 7.28 -14.79 -1.72
N TYR A 43 8.60 -15.00 -1.78
CA TYR A 43 9.41 -14.75 -2.99
C TYR A 43 8.91 -15.55 -4.19
N HIS A 44 8.73 -16.86 -4.04
CA HIS A 44 8.28 -17.73 -5.15
C HIS A 44 6.88 -17.37 -5.65
N LEU A 45 5.95 -17.08 -4.74
CA LEU A 45 4.60 -16.64 -5.09
C LEU A 45 4.62 -15.29 -5.81
N LEU A 46 5.37 -14.30 -5.30
CA LEU A 46 5.51 -13.00 -5.96
C LEU A 46 6.08 -13.13 -7.37
N LYS A 47 7.15 -13.94 -7.53
CA LYS A 47 7.78 -14.16 -8.84
C LYS A 47 6.78 -14.73 -9.84
N LYS A 48 6.03 -15.76 -9.45
CA LYS A 48 4.99 -16.37 -10.29
C LYS A 48 3.83 -15.42 -10.60
N LEU A 49 3.40 -14.63 -9.62
CA LEU A 49 2.32 -13.67 -9.79
C LEU A 49 2.72 -12.46 -10.65
N ASN A 50 3.99 -12.05 -10.64
CA ASN A 50 4.51 -10.96 -11.45
C ASN A 50 4.35 -11.23 -12.97
N GLU A 51 4.29 -12.50 -13.38
CA GLU A 51 4.02 -12.87 -14.78
C GLU A 51 2.54 -12.69 -15.18
N LYS A 52 1.63 -12.67 -14.20
CA LYS A 52 0.16 -12.67 -14.42
C LYS A 52 -0.50 -11.36 -14.02
N LEU A 53 0.14 -10.55 -13.18
CA LEU A 53 -0.40 -9.35 -12.55
C LEU A 53 0.50 -8.15 -12.81
N LEU A 54 -0.11 -6.98 -12.98
CA LEU A 54 0.60 -5.72 -12.78
C LEU A 54 0.68 -5.44 -11.27
N ILE A 55 1.81 -5.77 -10.65
CA ILE A 55 2.05 -5.50 -9.23
C ILE A 55 2.46 -4.03 -9.07
N VAL A 56 1.76 -3.31 -8.19
CA VAL A 56 1.96 -1.88 -7.94
C VAL A 56 2.05 -1.65 -6.43
N PRO A 57 3.26 -1.53 -5.86
CA PRO A 57 3.41 -1.17 -4.46
C PRO A 57 2.74 0.18 -4.17
N THR A 58 1.92 0.24 -3.14
CA THR A 58 1.25 1.45 -2.64
C THR A 58 1.63 1.65 -1.18
N THR A 59 2.67 2.43 -0.92
CA THR A 59 3.37 2.45 0.37
C THR A 59 3.50 3.86 0.95
N THR A 60 3.59 3.96 2.27
CA THR A 60 3.95 5.19 2.99
C THR A 60 5.44 5.51 2.93
N ARG A 61 6.28 4.56 2.48
CA ARG A 61 7.72 4.79 2.30
C ARG A 61 7.99 5.93 1.34
N THR A 62 9.01 6.71 1.66
CA THR A 62 9.59 7.69 0.73
C THR A 62 10.18 6.98 -0.49
N GLU A 63 10.39 7.72 -1.58
CA GLU A 63 11.08 7.20 -2.76
C GLU A 63 12.45 6.60 -2.41
N GLU A 64 13.24 7.29 -1.58
CA GLU A 64 14.56 6.82 -1.14
C GLU A 64 14.46 5.49 -0.37
N GLN A 65 13.47 5.35 0.50
CA GLN A 65 13.24 4.10 1.25
C GLN A 65 12.73 2.97 0.36
N TYR A 66 11.93 3.29 -0.67
CA TYR A 66 11.44 2.31 -1.62
C TYR A 66 12.56 1.82 -2.54
N LYS A 67 13.42 2.71 -3.03
CA LYS A 67 14.56 2.38 -3.91
C LYS A 67 15.61 1.45 -3.28
N ARG A 68 15.59 1.28 -1.96
CA ARG A 68 16.45 0.30 -1.25
C ARG A 68 15.93 -1.12 -1.34
N ILE A 69 14.66 -1.29 -1.73
CA ILE A 69 13.99 -2.59 -1.75
C ILE A 69 14.29 -3.28 -3.08
N ASP A 70 14.81 -4.50 -2.98
CA ASP A 70 14.95 -5.42 -4.09
C ASP A 70 14.27 -6.75 -3.74
N LEU A 71 13.12 -7.02 -4.38
CA LEU A 71 12.36 -8.25 -4.18
C LEU A 71 12.93 -9.43 -4.99
N ASP A 72 13.91 -9.18 -5.88
CA ASP A 72 14.49 -10.15 -6.81
C ASP A 72 13.47 -10.81 -7.76
N ILE A 73 12.37 -10.13 -8.05
CA ILE A 73 11.31 -10.58 -8.99
C ILE A 73 11.33 -9.84 -10.33
N GLY A 74 12.38 -9.04 -10.56
CA GLY A 74 12.46 -8.06 -11.64
C GLY A 74 11.91 -6.70 -11.24
N GLN A 75 12.16 -5.70 -12.08
CA GLN A 75 11.72 -4.33 -11.84
C GLN A 75 10.20 -4.21 -11.99
N LEU A 76 9.55 -3.65 -10.97
CA LEU A 76 8.13 -3.32 -11.03
C LEU A 76 7.96 -1.99 -11.78
N LYS A 77 7.07 -2.00 -12.79
CA LYS A 77 6.86 -0.85 -13.68
C LYS A 77 6.32 0.39 -12.94
N TYR A 78 5.42 0.18 -11.98
CA TYR A 78 4.79 1.29 -11.26
C TYR A 78 4.92 1.11 -9.76
N ALA A 79 5.11 2.23 -9.04
CA ALA A 79 4.99 2.27 -7.59
C ALA A 79 4.38 3.60 -7.14
N LEU A 80 3.46 3.53 -6.19
CA LEU A 80 2.82 4.66 -5.51
C LEU A 80 3.51 4.82 -4.14
N VAL A 81 4.51 5.69 -4.09
CA VAL A 81 5.31 5.97 -2.87
C VAL A 81 4.78 7.23 -2.17
N CYS A 82 5.28 7.54 -0.97
CA CYS A 82 4.84 8.70 -0.19
C CYS A 82 3.32 8.72 0.05
N ASN A 83 2.76 7.57 0.45
CA ASN A 83 1.32 7.33 0.59
C ASN A 83 0.53 7.49 -0.71
N GLY A 84 1.20 7.28 -1.86
CA GLY A 84 0.63 7.46 -3.20
C GLY A 84 0.65 8.89 -3.73
N SER A 85 1.30 9.81 -3.01
CA SER A 85 1.49 11.19 -3.45
C SER A 85 2.50 11.31 -4.60
N ILE A 86 3.33 10.28 -4.81
CA ILE A 86 4.32 10.21 -5.88
C ILE A 86 4.12 8.90 -6.63
N LEU A 87 4.01 8.99 -7.96
CA LEU A 87 4.04 7.84 -8.86
C LEU A 87 5.45 7.69 -9.40
N LEU A 88 5.99 6.49 -9.31
CA LEU A 88 7.20 6.07 -10.01
C LEU A 88 6.81 5.26 -11.24
N ILE A 89 7.41 5.56 -12.38
CA ILE A 89 7.32 4.80 -13.63
C ILE A 89 8.74 4.34 -13.97
N ASP A 90 8.96 3.03 -14.01
CA ASP A 90 10.27 2.41 -14.24
C ASP A 90 11.36 3.00 -13.29
N GLY A 91 10.97 3.26 -12.04
CA GLY A 91 11.83 3.80 -10.98
C GLY A 91 12.05 5.33 -11.02
N GLN A 92 11.45 6.04 -11.97
CA GLN A 92 11.54 7.49 -12.11
C GLN A 92 10.25 8.19 -11.67
N GLU A 93 10.37 9.33 -10.97
CA GLU A 93 9.23 10.13 -10.55
C GLU A 93 8.47 10.74 -11.74
N ASP A 94 7.14 10.58 -11.75
CA ASP A 94 6.26 11.28 -12.68
C ASP A 94 5.96 12.70 -12.17
N GLU A 95 6.50 13.70 -12.87
CA GLU A 95 6.42 15.11 -12.46
C GLU A 95 4.98 15.64 -12.47
N MET A 96 4.16 15.24 -13.46
CA MET A 96 2.77 15.66 -13.55
C MET A 96 1.94 15.13 -12.37
N TRP A 97 2.19 13.89 -11.97
CA TRP A 97 1.58 13.29 -10.79
C TRP A 97 1.96 14.06 -9.52
N TYR A 98 3.23 14.38 -9.33
CA TYR A 98 3.70 15.11 -8.16
C TYR A 98 3.11 16.53 -8.08
N ASN A 99 3.12 17.28 -9.18
CA ASN A 99 2.50 18.61 -9.26
C ASN A 99 1.00 18.57 -8.97
N THR A 100 0.30 17.54 -9.46
CA THR A 100 -1.12 17.32 -9.12
C THR A 100 -1.30 17.08 -7.62
N SER A 101 -0.42 16.28 -7.00
CA SER A 101 -0.46 16.04 -5.55
C SER A 101 -0.26 17.33 -4.74
N LEU A 102 0.64 18.22 -5.16
CA LEU A 102 0.82 19.54 -4.53
C LEU A 102 -0.45 20.39 -4.62
N SER A 103 -1.08 20.44 -5.80
CA SER A 103 -2.34 21.17 -5.99
C SER A 103 -3.48 20.63 -5.14
N LEU A 104 -3.56 19.31 -4.95
CA LEU A 104 -4.62 18.66 -4.15
C LEU A 104 -4.56 19.02 -2.66
N ILE A 105 -3.40 19.45 -2.15
CA ILE A 105 -3.20 19.76 -0.74
C ILE A 105 -3.22 21.24 -0.42
N GLU A 106 -3.48 22.12 -1.40
CA GLU A 106 -3.43 23.58 -1.20
C GLU A 106 -4.27 24.01 0.01
N ASN A 107 -5.48 23.46 0.12
CA ASN A 107 -6.41 23.74 1.22
C ASN A 107 -5.98 23.18 2.58
N SER A 108 -4.98 22.29 2.60
CA SER A 108 -4.44 21.63 3.81
C SER A 108 -3.10 22.21 4.27
N LYS A 109 -2.44 23.06 3.46
CA LYS A 109 -1.10 23.60 3.78
C LYS A 109 -1.03 24.27 5.14
N ASN A 110 -2.03 25.09 5.47
CA ASN A 110 -2.07 25.78 6.76
C ASN A 110 -2.14 24.80 7.95
N GLU A 111 -2.85 23.67 7.81
CA GLU A 111 -2.90 22.64 8.85
C GLU A 111 -1.58 21.88 8.97
N LEU A 112 -0.88 21.66 7.85
CA LEU A 112 0.46 21.08 7.85
C LEU A 112 1.47 22.01 8.56
N GLU A 113 1.44 23.31 8.27
CA GLU A 113 2.27 24.32 8.94
C GLU A 113 2.00 24.43 10.44
N LYS A 114 0.73 24.42 10.85
CA LYS A 114 0.33 24.34 12.26
C LYS A 114 0.91 23.09 12.92
N SER A 115 0.80 21.93 12.27
CA SER A 115 1.30 20.68 12.81
C SER A 115 2.83 20.66 12.94
N LEU A 116 3.55 21.25 11.98
CA LEU A 116 5.00 21.40 12.06
C LEU A 116 5.39 22.30 13.23
N THR A 117 4.71 23.43 13.40
CA THR A 117 4.94 24.37 14.50
C THR A 117 4.70 23.72 15.85
N TYR A 118 3.61 22.96 15.99
CA TYR A 118 3.31 22.21 17.21
C TYR A 118 4.39 21.16 17.51
N LEU A 119 4.67 20.29 16.54
CA LEU A 119 5.62 19.18 16.70
C LEU A 119 7.07 19.65 16.87
N GLN A 120 7.42 20.85 16.40
CA GLN A 120 8.75 21.42 16.59
C GLN A 120 9.06 21.69 18.08
N ASN A 121 8.02 22.01 18.87
CA ASN A 121 8.14 22.40 20.26
C ASN A 121 7.68 21.30 21.24
N ASP A 122 7.21 20.15 20.73
CA ASP A 122 6.73 19.06 21.57
C ASP A 122 7.90 18.24 22.13
N ASN A 123 8.08 18.27 23.45
CA ASN A 123 9.16 17.54 24.14
C ASN A 123 9.04 16.02 24.06
N ARG A 124 7.89 15.47 23.65
CA ARG A 124 7.70 14.02 23.45
C ARG A 124 8.27 13.54 22.11
N ARG A 125 8.61 14.45 21.20
CA ARG A 125 9.22 14.12 19.90
C ARG A 125 10.65 13.59 20.13
N ASN A 126 10.91 12.36 19.68
CA ASN A 126 12.20 11.67 19.85
C ASN A 126 12.91 11.37 18.52
N PHE A 127 12.45 11.97 17.43
CA PHE A 127 13.02 11.84 16.10
C PHE A 127 12.91 13.16 15.32
N GLU A 128 13.72 13.31 14.28
CA GLU A 128 13.65 14.51 13.43
C GLU A 128 12.25 14.69 12.81
N LEU A 129 11.79 15.94 12.78
CA LEU A 129 10.55 16.31 12.12
C LEU A 129 10.81 16.54 10.65
N ARG A 130 10.15 15.76 9.81
CA ARG A 130 10.33 15.78 8.37
C ARG A 130 9.07 16.29 7.69
N PHE A 131 9.23 17.26 6.79
CA PHE A 131 8.20 17.64 5.83
C PHE A 131 8.48 16.93 4.51
N ILE A 132 7.83 15.79 4.29
CA ILE A 132 8.17 14.88 3.20
C ILE A 132 7.69 15.48 1.88
N LYS A 133 8.65 15.89 1.04
CA LYS A 133 8.40 16.45 -0.31
C LYS A 133 7.33 17.55 -0.32
N ASN A 134 7.25 18.34 0.75
CA ASN A 134 6.21 19.36 0.95
C ASN A 134 4.75 18.84 0.89
N LEU A 135 4.52 17.55 1.15
CA LEU A 135 3.22 16.89 1.00
C LEU A 135 2.58 16.49 2.34
N PHE A 136 3.38 16.00 3.28
CA PHE A 136 2.89 15.55 4.59
C PHE A 136 4.00 15.56 5.65
N VAL A 137 3.59 15.50 6.92
CA VAL A 137 4.51 15.57 8.06
C VAL A 137 4.72 14.18 8.64
N PHE A 138 5.98 13.87 8.97
CA PHE A 138 6.37 12.64 9.63
C PHE A 138 7.37 12.92 10.76
N THR A 139 7.19 12.23 11.89
CA THR A 139 8.18 12.17 12.97
C THR A 139 7.97 10.89 13.81
N LYS A 140 8.68 10.78 14.93
CA LYS A 140 8.36 9.85 16.00
C LYS A 140 8.22 10.58 17.32
N CYS A 141 7.26 10.14 18.12
CA CYS A 141 7.02 10.65 19.45
C CYS A 141 6.86 9.50 20.45
N GLU A 142 7.37 9.71 21.65
CA GLU A 142 6.94 8.96 22.83
C GLU A 142 5.49 9.31 23.16
N ASN A 143 4.75 8.36 23.72
CA ASN A 143 3.34 8.56 24.07
C ASN A 143 2.51 9.11 22.88
N SER A 144 2.83 8.62 21.68
CA SER A 144 2.33 9.12 20.39
C SER A 144 0.82 9.26 20.32
N GLN A 145 0.05 8.40 20.98
CA GLN A 145 -1.40 8.49 21.01
C GLN A 145 -1.90 9.80 21.65
N ASN A 146 -1.23 10.29 22.69
CA ASN A 146 -1.56 11.56 23.32
C ASN A 146 -1.22 12.73 22.39
N VAL A 147 -0.06 12.67 21.70
CA VAL A 147 0.32 13.67 20.70
C VAL A 147 -0.69 13.71 19.55
N VAL A 148 -1.17 12.54 19.09
CA VAL A 148 -2.23 12.44 18.08
C VAL A 148 -3.52 13.13 18.56
N ASN A 149 -3.92 12.89 19.81
CA ASN A 149 -5.12 13.51 20.37
C ASN A 149 -4.97 15.04 20.47
N ASP A 150 -3.82 15.52 20.93
CA ASP A 150 -3.52 16.96 21.02
C ASP A 150 -3.55 17.62 19.64
N LEU A 151 -2.92 16.99 18.63
CA LEU A 151 -2.96 17.45 17.24
C LEU A 151 -4.38 17.47 16.68
N LYS A 152 -5.20 16.44 16.95
CA LYS A 152 -6.61 16.39 16.52
C LYS A 152 -7.46 17.50 17.16
N ASN A 153 -7.07 18.03 18.32
CA ASN A 153 -7.77 19.14 18.97
C ASN A 153 -7.41 20.51 18.38
N ILE A 154 -6.24 20.66 17.75
CA ILE A 154 -5.77 21.95 17.21
C ILE A 154 -5.86 22.04 15.69
N LEU A 155 -5.87 20.89 15.00
CA LEU A 155 -5.94 20.82 13.55
C LEU A 155 -7.38 20.63 13.08
N ASP A 156 -7.68 21.16 11.90
CA ASP A 156 -8.92 20.86 11.19
C ASP A 156 -8.87 19.43 10.63
N THR A 157 -9.45 18.48 11.39
CA THR A 157 -9.50 17.06 11.02
C THR A 157 -10.41 16.76 9.84
N SER A 158 -11.05 17.76 9.23
CA SER A 158 -11.72 17.61 7.92
C SER A 158 -10.73 17.72 6.75
N LYS A 159 -9.57 18.34 6.96
CA LYS A 159 -8.54 18.59 5.93
C LYS A 159 -7.35 17.66 6.03
N VAL A 160 -6.95 17.32 7.25
CA VAL A 160 -5.83 16.41 7.52
C VAL A 160 -6.30 15.27 8.40
N ASP A 161 -5.67 14.13 8.21
CA ASP A 161 -5.73 13.04 9.16
C ASP A 161 -4.43 12.96 9.97
N VAL A 162 -4.58 12.58 11.24
CA VAL A 162 -3.49 12.42 12.19
C VAL A 162 -3.54 11.01 12.76
N PHE A 163 -2.48 10.24 12.55
CA PHE A 163 -2.40 8.85 12.99
C PHE A 163 -1.00 8.52 13.49
N ASN A 164 -0.90 7.41 14.22
CA ASN A 164 0.37 6.83 14.59
C ASN A 164 0.41 5.31 14.35
N ASN A 165 1.61 4.79 14.08
CA ASN A 165 1.90 3.37 14.12
C ASN A 165 3.05 3.15 15.09
N LYS A 166 2.72 2.66 16.29
CA LYS A 166 3.63 2.72 17.45
C LYS A 166 4.06 4.18 17.64
N GLU A 167 5.35 4.44 17.76
CA GLU A 167 5.91 5.80 17.94
C GLU A 167 5.85 6.66 16.66
N LYS A 168 5.69 6.07 15.48
CA LYS A 168 5.69 6.81 14.20
C LYS A 168 4.41 7.64 14.11
N LEU A 169 4.54 8.95 13.94
CA LEU A 169 3.41 9.88 13.84
C LEU A 169 3.38 10.52 12.46
N TYR A 170 2.18 10.63 11.90
CA TYR A 170 1.92 11.18 10.58
C TYR A 170 0.82 12.23 10.63
N VAL A 171 0.99 13.32 9.90
CA VAL A 171 -0.08 14.28 9.57
C VAL A 171 -0.17 14.36 8.05
N ILE A 172 -1.26 13.81 7.49
CA ILE A 172 -1.42 13.61 6.04
C ILE A 172 -2.69 14.32 5.59
N PRO A 173 -2.67 15.12 4.51
CA PRO A 173 -3.88 15.67 3.92
C PRO A 173 -4.86 14.56 3.51
N LYS A 174 -6.17 14.71 3.81
CA LYS A 174 -7.19 13.71 3.44
C LYS A 174 -7.20 13.40 1.94
N ASN A 175 -6.86 14.41 1.14
CA ASN A 175 -6.79 14.30 -0.32
C ASN A 175 -5.62 13.42 -0.81
N LEU A 176 -4.65 13.10 0.04
CA LEU A 176 -3.50 12.22 -0.26
C LEU A 176 -3.60 10.83 0.40
N SER A 177 -4.82 10.31 0.56
CA SER A 177 -5.01 8.91 0.98
C SER A 177 -4.59 7.92 -0.12
N LYS A 178 -4.24 6.68 0.28
CA LYS A 178 -3.96 5.60 -0.68
C LYS A 178 -5.15 5.33 -1.61
N GLY A 179 -6.38 5.48 -1.10
CA GLY A 179 -7.60 5.42 -1.91
C GLY A 179 -7.65 6.46 -3.02
N ASN A 180 -7.32 7.71 -2.73
CA ASN A 180 -7.28 8.76 -3.75
C ASN A 180 -6.15 8.55 -4.76
N ALA A 181 -4.98 8.10 -4.30
CA ALA A 181 -3.90 7.70 -5.18
C ALA A 181 -4.34 6.57 -6.13
N LEU A 182 -5.05 5.57 -5.63
CA LEU A 182 -5.59 4.48 -6.45
C LEU A 182 -6.62 4.98 -7.48
N LEU A 183 -7.51 5.92 -7.11
CA LEU A 183 -8.45 6.52 -8.06
C LEU A 183 -7.75 7.27 -9.20
N ARG A 184 -6.74 8.08 -8.86
CA ARG A 184 -5.91 8.77 -9.86
C ARG A 184 -5.14 7.77 -10.74
N PHE A 185 -4.65 6.69 -10.14
CA PHE A 185 -3.91 5.67 -10.86
C PHE A 185 -4.79 4.88 -11.82
N LYS A 186 -6.05 4.61 -11.44
CA LYS A 186 -7.07 4.05 -12.34
C LYS A 186 -7.26 4.93 -13.56
N GLN A 187 -7.47 6.24 -13.37
CA GLN A 187 -7.62 7.20 -14.46
C GLN A 187 -6.37 7.25 -15.36
N TYR A 188 -5.18 7.22 -14.77
CA TYR A 188 -3.92 7.14 -15.51
C TYR A 188 -3.83 5.85 -16.35
N LEU A 189 -4.18 4.69 -15.78
CA LEU A 189 -4.16 3.43 -16.53
C LEU A 189 -5.22 3.38 -17.63
N ASP A 190 -6.37 4.02 -17.43
CA ASP A 190 -7.43 4.13 -18.42
C ASP A 190 -7.04 5.07 -19.57
N SER A 191 -6.26 6.12 -19.33
CA SER A 191 -5.78 7.02 -20.39
C SER A 191 -4.76 6.38 -21.33
N ILE A 192 -4.10 5.30 -20.90
CA ILE A 192 -3.07 4.59 -21.69
C ILE A 192 -3.53 3.22 -22.21
N SER A 193 -4.71 2.73 -21.81
CA SER A 193 -5.23 1.44 -22.28
C SER A 193 -6.73 1.28 -22.03
N ASP A 194 -7.48 0.88 -23.05
CA ASP A 194 -8.93 0.60 -22.94
C ASP A 194 -9.26 -0.77 -22.35
N ASN A 195 -8.26 -1.58 -22.00
CA ASN A 195 -8.49 -2.90 -21.45
C ASN A 195 -9.26 -2.80 -20.13
N LYS A 196 -10.29 -3.64 -19.96
CA LYS A 196 -10.96 -3.81 -18.66
C LYS A 196 -9.94 -4.24 -17.61
N LYS A 197 -9.95 -3.55 -16.47
CA LYS A 197 -9.03 -3.75 -15.35
C LYS A 197 -9.81 -4.30 -14.15
N ILE A 198 -9.21 -5.27 -13.46
CA ILE A 198 -9.67 -5.74 -12.14
C ILE A 198 -8.57 -5.35 -11.16
N PHE A 199 -8.96 -4.66 -10.09
CA PHE A 199 -8.06 -4.17 -9.06
C PHE A 199 -8.20 -5.01 -7.79
N ILE A 200 -7.07 -5.54 -7.35
CA ILE A 200 -6.90 -6.25 -6.11
C ILE A 200 -6.07 -5.36 -5.19
N SER A 201 -6.45 -5.22 -3.93
CA SER A 201 -5.62 -4.55 -2.92
C SER A 201 -5.30 -5.45 -1.73
N ALA A 202 -4.14 -5.20 -1.12
CA ALA A 202 -3.76 -5.80 0.16
C ALA A 202 -3.06 -4.79 1.07
N GLY A 203 -3.34 -4.87 2.37
CA GLY A 203 -2.74 -4.01 3.39
C GLY A 203 -3.07 -4.47 4.81
N ASP A 204 -2.25 -4.10 5.79
CA ASP A 204 -2.39 -4.52 7.20
C ASP A 204 -2.81 -3.39 8.15
N SER A 205 -2.93 -2.16 7.67
CA SER A 205 -3.07 -0.98 8.53
C SER A 205 -4.29 -0.12 8.21
N GLU A 206 -4.58 0.85 9.09
CA GLU A 206 -5.64 1.85 8.89
C GLU A 206 -5.46 2.65 7.58
N PHE A 207 -4.21 2.89 7.14
CA PHE A 207 -3.92 3.61 5.89
C PHE A 207 -4.51 2.90 4.66
N ASP A 208 -4.60 1.58 4.72
CA ASP A 208 -4.98 0.73 3.60
C ASP A 208 -6.48 0.63 3.41
N ILE A 209 -7.27 0.95 4.44
CA ILE A 209 -8.74 0.90 4.37
C ILE A 209 -9.26 1.80 3.24
N SER A 210 -8.67 2.99 3.09
CA SER A 210 -9.01 3.90 2.00
C SER A 210 -8.77 3.29 0.61
N MET A 211 -7.77 2.41 0.48
CA MET A 211 -7.46 1.69 -0.75
C MET A 211 -8.49 0.58 -1.01
N PHE A 212 -8.94 -0.11 0.03
CA PHE A 212 -9.91 -1.22 -0.08
C PHE A 212 -11.24 -0.76 -0.68
N ASP A 213 -11.73 0.41 -0.27
CA ASP A 213 -12.95 1.04 -0.80
C ASP A 213 -12.92 1.30 -2.31
N LYS A 214 -11.72 1.32 -2.90
CA LYS A 214 -11.50 1.66 -4.30
C LYS A 214 -11.07 0.47 -5.14
N THR A 215 -11.12 -0.75 -4.62
CA THR A 215 -10.78 -1.99 -5.35
C THR A 215 -11.95 -2.94 -5.51
N ASP A 216 -11.87 -3.82 -6.51
CA ASP A 216 -12.85 -4.88 -6.74
C ASP A 216 -12.73 -5.97 -5.67
N ILE A 217 -11.49 -6.28 -5.28
CA ILE A 217 -11.16 -7.25 -4.24
C ILE A 217 -10.15 -6.60 -3.30
N SER A 218 -10.41 -6.65 -2.00
CA SER A 218 -9.47 -6.23 -0.96
C SER A 218 -9.15 -7.43 -0.07
N ILE A 219 -7.92 -7.47 0.45
CA ILE A 219 -7.43 -8.52 1.35
C ILE A 219 -6.76 -7.85 2.55
N ALA A 220 -7.15 -8.24 3.76
CA ALA A 220 -6.61 -7.68 4.99
C ALA A 220 -6.46 -8.76 6.08
N PRO A 221 -5.60 -8.56 7.09
CA PRO A 221 -5.59 -9.39 8.28
C PRO A 221 -6.90 -9.24 9.06
N GLN A 222 -7.41 -10.33 9.64
CA GLN A 222 -8.62 -10.33 10.45
C GLN A 222 -8.51 -9.42 11.68
N GLU A 223 -7.31 -9.24 12.22
CA GLU A 223 -7.09 -8.33 13.37
C GLU A 223 -7.46 -6.88 13.02
N LEU A 224 -7.26 -6.44 11.77
CA LEU A 224 -7.62 -5.10 11.34
C LEU A 224 -9.13 -4.87 11.46
N SER A 225 -9.96 -5.89 11.19
CA SER A 225 -11.43 -5.77 11.25
C SER A 225 -11.98 -5.71 12.67
N LYS A 226 -11.17 -6.07 13.68
CA LYS A 226 -11.56 -5.97 15.09
C LYS A 226 -11.47 -4.54 15.63
N ILE A 227 -10.64 -3.71 14.99
CA ILE A 227 -10.34 -2.34 15.44
C ILE A 227 -10.99 -1.30 14.52
N HIS A 228 -11.05 -1.59 13.22
CA HIS A 228 -11.57 -0.66 12.22
C HIS A 228 -12.73 -1.26 11.42
N LYS A 229 -13.58 -0.38 10.92
CA LYS A 229 -14.62 -0.76 9.96
C LYS A 229 -13.98 -1.00 8.60
N ILE A 230 -14.11 -2.22 8.08
CA ILE A 230 -13.54 -2.64 6.79
C ILE A 230 -14.67 -2.87 5.77
N PRO A 231 -14.45 -2.63 4.46
CA PRO A 231 -15.44 -2.94 3.43
C PRO A 231 -15.88 -4.40 3.47
N LYS A 232 -17.18 -4.65 3.33
CA LYS A 232 -17.80 -5.99 3.49
C LYS A 232 -17.25 -7.06 2.53
N ASN A 233 -16.76 -6.64 1.37
CA ASN A 233 -16.17 -7.49 0.34
C ASN A 233 -14.67 -7.79 0.57
N THR A 234 -14.11 -7.36 1.70
CA THR A 234 -12.71 -7.65 2.04
C THR A 234 -12.56 -9.10 2.49
N ILE A 235 -11.63 -9.80 1.86
CA ILE A 235 -11.21 -11.13 2.28
C ILE A 235 -10.32 -10.96 3.51
N LEU A 236 -10.76 -11.52 4.64
CA LEU A 236 -10.01 -11.50 5.88
C LEU A 236 -9.16 -12.76 6.00
N ILE A 237 -7.87 -12.57 6.26
CA ILE A 237 -6.90 -13.64 6.49
C ILE A 237 -6.69 -13.80 7.99
N ASP A 238 -6.76 -15.03 8.49
CA ASP A 238 -6.51 -15.34 9.89
C ASP A 238 -5.06 -15.04 10.32
N ASN A 239 -4.79 -15.15 11.61
CA ASN A 239 -3.49 -14.86 12.21
C ASN A 239 -2.63 -16.12 12.44
N PHE A 240 -3.06 -17.30 11.94
CA PHE A 240 -2.32 -18.55 12.12
C PHE A 240 -1.16 -18.69 11.13
N SER A 241 -1.21 -17.94 10.04
CA SER A 241 -0.25 -17.97 8.94
C SER A 241 0.35 -16.59 8.70
N LEU A 242 1.53 -16.54 8.09
CA LEU A 242 2.14 -15.27 7.72
C LEU A 242 1.28 -14.60 6.65
N PHE A 243 0.82 -13.37 6.93
CA PHE A 243 -0.14 -12.68 6.08
C PHE A 243 0.27 -12.61 4.60
N SER A 244 1.55 -12.32 4.31
CA SER A 244 2.06 -12.23 2.94
C SER A 244 1.85 -13.52 2.15
N GLU A 245 2.09 -14.68 2.76
CA GLU A 245 1.99 -15.98 2.10
C GLU A 245 0.54 -16.30 1.74
N THR A 246 -0.32 -16.28 2.75
CA THR A 246 -1.74 -16.67 2.59
C THR A 246 -2.49 -15.70 1.69
N MET A 247 -2.15 -14.41 1.75
CA MET A 247 -2.67 -13.39 0.83
C MET A 247 -2.28 -13.72 -0.62
N LEU A 248 -1.01 -14.01 -0.89
CA LEU A 248 -0.54 -14.32 -2.24
C LEU A 248 -1.10 -15.66 -2.76
N GLU A 249 -1.20 -16.69 -1.91
CA GLU A 249 -1.85 -17.96 -2.25
C GLU A 249 -3.33 -17.75 -2.61
N LYS A 250 -4.03 -16.88 -1.86
CA LYS A 250 -5.42 -16.55 -2.17
C LYS A 250 -5.52 -15.87 -3.53
N ILE A 251 -4.65 -14.90 -3.82
CA ILE A 251 -4.60 -14.22 -5.13
C ILE A 251 -4.35 -15.25 -6.23
N GLU A 252 -3.35 -16.12 -6.07
CA GLU A 252 -3.02 -17.17 -7.01
C GLU A 252 -4.23 -18.09 -7.29
N SER A 253 -4.89 -18.57 -6.24
CA SER A 253 -6.10 -19.40 -6.36
C SER A 253 -7.24 -18.67 -7.08
N MET A 254 -7.43 -17.37 -6.81
CA MET A 254 -8.42 -16.55 -7.52
C MET A 254 -8.11 -16.41 -9.01
N LEU A 255 -6.82 -16.32 -9.37
CA LEU A 255 -6.41 -16.29 -10.77
C LEU A 255 -6.67 -17.63 -11.46
N ASP A 256 -6.32 -18.75 -10.81
CA ASP A 256 -6.43 -20.10 -11.38
C ASP A 256 -7.91 -20.54 -11.52
N ASN A 257 -8.79 -20.19 -10.57
CA ASN A 257 -10.22 -20.49 -10.64
C ASN A 257 -10.96 -19.73 -11.77
N GLN A 258 -10.45 -18.57 -12.20
CA GLN A 258 -10.95 -17.87 -13.39
C GLN A 258 -10.52 -18.56 -14.71
N PHE A 259 -9.51 -19.43 -14.70
CA PHE A 259 -9.16 -20.27 -15.86
C PHE A 259 -10.04 -21.51 -15.98
N HIS A 260 -10.51 -22.08 -14.86
CA HIS A 260 -11.41 -23.25 -14.87
C HIS A 260 -12.83 -22.93 -15.35
N THR A 261 -13.32 -21.71 -15.09
CA THR A 261 -14.59 -21.25 -15.66
C THR A 261 -14.48 -21.06 -17.18
N LYS A 262 -13.33 -20.64 -17.73
CA LYS A 262 -13.12 -20.54 -19.18
C LYS A 262 -13.00 -21.89 -19.89
N GLN A 263 -12.32 -22.89 -19.30
CA GLN A 263 -12.26 -24.24 -19.87
C GLN A 263 -13.59 -25.00 -19.81
N ALA A 264 -14.44 -24.73 -18.82
CA ALA A 264 -15.79 -25.30 -18.76
C ALA A 264 -16.73 -24.69 -19.82
N TYR A 265 -16.57 -23.41 -20.16
CA TYR A 265 -17.32 -22.77 -21.25
C TYR A 265 -16.85 -23.22 -22.64
N ASP A 266 -15.53 -23.37 -22.88
CA ASP A 266 -15.02 -23.81 -24.19
C ASP A 266 -15.25 -25.30 -24.48
N LYS A 267 -15.35 -26.16 -23.45
CA LYS A 267 -15.79 -27.57 -23.64
C LYS A 267 -17.28 -27.67 -23.99
N ASN A 268 -18.12 -26.82 -23.44
CA ASN A 268 -19.55 -26.79 -23.77
C ASN A 268 -19.85 -26.11 -25.11
N ALA A 269 -19.01 -25.17 -25.56
CA ALA A 269 -19.14 -24.57 -26.88
C ALA A 269 -18.77 -25.53 -28.03
N LYS A 270 -17.84 -26.49 -27.80
CA LYS A 270 -17.49 -27.51 -28.80
C LYS A 270 -18.47 -28.69 -28.89
N LEU A 271 -19.29 -28.93 -27.87
CA LEU A 271 -20.34 -29.96 -27.95
C LEU A 271 -21.60 -29.50 -28.70
N ASN A 272 -21.81 -28.19 -28.88
CA ASN A 272 -23.02 -27.63 -29.50
C ASN A 272 -22.89 -27.32 -31.01
N VAL A 273 -21.83 -27.78 -31.69
CA VAL A 273 -21.64 -27.58 -33.14
C VAL A 273 -22.02 -28.82 -33.98
N PHE A 274 -22.61 -29.86 -33.37
CA PHE A 274 -23.03 -31.08 -34.09
C PHE A 274 -24.53 -31.43 -34.01
N LEU A 275 -25.36 -30.51 -33.53
CA LEU A 275 -26.82 -30.65 -33.58
C LEU A 275 -27.42 -29.34 -34.09
N PHE A 276 -27.57 -29.26 -35.41
CA PHE A 276 -28.65 -28.67 -36.20
C PHE A 276 -28.15 -28.39 -37.63
#